data_AF-A0AAD5NQD2-F1
#
_entry.id   AF-A0AAD5NQD2-F1
#
_cell.length_a   1.000
_cell.length_b   1.000
_cell.length_c   1.000
_cell.angle_alpha   90.00
_cell.angle_beta   90.00
_cell.angle_gamma   90.00
#
_symmetry.space_group_name_H-M   'P 1'
#
loop_
_entity.id
_entity.type
_entity.pdbx_description
1 polymer ?
#
loop_
_entity_poly.entity_id
_entity_poly.type
_entity_poly.pdbx_seq_one_letter_code
_entity_poly.pdbx_strand_id
1 'polypeptide(L)'
;MTSLRRAVINVQRILTSSTICNRNSIAPSSPLRFYTLFRPQYGWVSNYSSDSTQSLDIDFSSDESKRRLFNRLLYRSKQRGFLELDLVLGKWVEEHIHSMDKNGIKSLVHVLDLENPDLWKWLTGQEQPPEAVKNNPVFSAVHDKVMNNLNSHASPETRSTPGQTWVRGWDDFKKGRDSPITGNQ
;
A
#
# COMPACT_ATOMS: atom_id res chain seq x y z
N MET A 1 -31.54 -19.80 29.43
CA MET A 1 -30.35 -20.58 29.85
C MET A 1 -29.15 -20.07 29.07
N THR A 2 -28.30 -19.32 29.74
CA THR A 2 -27.13 -18.60 29.19
C THR A 2 -25.99 -19.56 28.90
N SER A 3 -25.42 -19.53 27.69
CA SER A 3 -24.24 -20.33 27.34
C SER A 3 -22.97 -19.50 27.47
N LEU A 4 -22.15 -19.83 28.45
CA LEU A 4 -20.82 -19.26 28.66
C LEU A 4 -19.82 -20.01 27.78
N ARG A 5 -19.25 -19.35 26.76
CA ARG A 5 -18.12 -19.89 26.00
C ARG A 5 -16.81 -19.47 26.67
N ARG A 6 -16.17 -20.40 27.38
CA ARG A 6 -14.80 -20.29 27.88
C ARG A 6 -13.82 -20.32 26.70
N ALA A 7 -13.05 -19.25 26.52
CA ALA A 7 -11.89 -19.21 25.64
C ALA A 7 -10.65 -19.66 26.44
N VAL A 8 -9.91 -20.65 25.93
CA VAL A 8 -8.60 -21.07 26.48
C VAL A 8 -7.53 -20.43 25.60
N ILE A 9 -6.82 -19.45 26.16
CA ILE A 9 -5.66 -18.82 25.53
C ILE A 9 -4.46 -19.70 25.88
N ASN A 10 -3.89 -20.38 24.89
CA ASN A 10 -2.66 -21.15 25.06
C ASN A 10 -1.47 -20.27 24.62
N VAL A 11 -0.78 -19.66 25.59
CA VAL A 11 0.45 -18.89 25.37
C VAL A 11 1.63 -19.81 25.60
N GLN A 12 2.22 -20.35 24.52
CA GLN A 12 3.51 -21.02 24.62
C GLN A 12 4.63 -19.98 24.56
N ARG A 13 5.18 -19.69 25.74
CA ARG A 13 6.32 -18.80 25.95
C ARG A 13 7.60 -19.60 25.68
N ILE A 14 8.21 -19.44 24.50
CA ILE A 14 9.50 -20.06 24.19
C ILE A 14 10.62 -19.12 24.66
N LEU A 15 11.29 -19.51 25.74
CA LEU A 15 12.54 -18.89 26.18
C LEU A 15 13.69 -19.55 25.42
N THR A 16 14.33 -18.81 24.53
CA THR A 16 15.62 -19.21 23.91
C THR A 16 16.76 -18.69 24.79
N SER A 17 17.42 -19.57 25.52
CA SER A 17 18.67 -19.29 26.23
C SER A 17 19.85 -19.60 25.31
N SER A 18 20.61 -18.55 24.95
CA SER A 18 21.90 -18.67 24.26
C SER A 18 23.03 -18.65 25.29
N THR A 19 23.81 -19.72 25.38
CA THR A 19 25.13 -19.71 26.00
C THR A 19 26.16 -20.27 25.02
N ILE A 20 27.15 -19.44 24.66
CA ILE A 20 28.38 -19.85 23.99
C ILE A 20 29.52 -19.52 24.95
N CYS A 21 30.34 -20.52 25.28
CA CYS A 21 31.78 -20.33 25.51
C CYS A 21 32.56 -21.67 25.55
N ASN A 22 33.26 -21.94 24.45
CA ASN A 22 34.70 -22.22 24.32
C ASN A 22 35.43 -23.14 25.33
N ARG A 23 36.02 -24.26 24.86
CA ARG A 23 37.37 -24.75 25.26
C ARG A 23 37.95 -25.84 24.33
N ASN A 24 39.22 -25.69 23.95
CA ASN A 24 40.05 -26.57 23.11
C ASN A 24 40.57 -27.84 23.84
N SER A 25 40.74 -28.97 23.13
CA SER A 25 41.96 -29.84 23.17
C SER A 25 41.89 -31.13 22.30
N ILE A 26 42.92 -31.31 21.44
CA ILE A 26 43.76 -32.50 21.13
C ILE A 26 43.10 -33.84 20.64
N ALA A 27 43.55 -34.33 19.47
CA ALA A 27 43.21 -35.57 18.73
C ALA A 27 43.85 -36.87 19.33
N PRO A 28 43.86 -38.11 18.74
CA PRO A 28 43.26 -38.66 17.49
C PRO A 28 42.63 -40.09 17.60
N SER A 29 42.01 -40.62 16.52
CA SER A 29 42.08 -42.03 15.99
C SER A 29 40.79 -42.64 15.39
N SER A 30 40.80 -42.81 14.04
CA SER A 30 40.33 -44.00 13.29
C SER A 30 38.80 -44.29 13.17
N PRO A 31 38.33 -45.20 12.29
CA PRO A 31 37.54 -44.83 11.11
C PRO A 31 36.15 -45.50 11.03
N LEU A 32 35.40 -45.15 9.97
CA LEU A 32 34.17 -45.78 9.49
C LEU A 32 32.89 -45.52 10.31
N ARG A 33 31.96 -44.79 9.71
CA ARG A 33 30.63 -45.31 9.32
C ARG A 33 29.93 -44.28 8.46
N PHE A 34 29.74 -44.62 7.19
CA PHE A 34 28.78 -43.95 6.32
C PHE A 34 27.38 -44.22 6.87
N TYR A 35 26.83 -43.26 7.61
CA TYR A 35 25.38 -43.15 7.79
C TYR A 35 24.92 -42.06 6.85
N THR A 36 24.30 -42.49 5.75
CA THR A 36 23.44 -41.65 4.93
C THR A 36 22.39 -41.05 5.84
N LEU A 37 22.60 -39.82 6.30
CA LEU A 37 21.55 -39.02 6.89
C LEU A 37 20.54 -38.79 5.78
N PHE A 38 19.44 -39.52 5.86
CA PHE A 38 18.20 -39.23 5.19
C PHE A 38 17.89 -37.75 5.42
N ARG A 39 18.25 -36.93 4.43
CA ARG A 39 17.82 -35.53 4.35
C ARG A 39 16.31 -35.59 4.17
N PRO A 40 15.52 -35.02 5.09
CA PRO A 40 14.09 -35.01 4.88
C PRO A 40 13.78 -34.11 3.68
N GLN A 41 13.13 -34.68 2.67
CA GLN A 41 12.44 -33.94 1.63
C GLN A 41 11.21 -33.25 2.23
N TYR A 42 11.42 -32.18 2.97
CA TYR A 42 10.40 -31.14 3.11
C TYR A 42 11.09 -29.81 2.78
N GLY A 43 11.38 -29.65 1.49
CA GLY A 43 11.74 -28.38 0.91
C GLY A 43 10.51 -27.49 0.86
N TRP A 44 10.18 -26.87 2.00
CA TRP A 44 9.33 -25.67 2.05
C TRP A 44 10.22 -24.43 2.03
N VAL A 45 11.11 -24.36 1.04
CA VAL A 45 11.63 -23.07 0.60
C VAL A 45 10.70 -22.63 -0.51
N SER A 46 9.75 -21.77 -0.15
CA SER A 46 9.02 -20.97 -1.12
C SER A 46 10.06 -20.21 -1.93
N ASN A 47 10.21 -20.54 -3.21
CA ASN A 47 10.97 -19.72 -4.14
C ASN A 47 10.21 -18.40 -4.29
N TYR A 48 10.55 -17.40 -3.48
CA TYR A 48 10.28 -16.01 -3.81
C TYR A 48 11.19 -15.66 -4.99
N SER A 49 10.75 -16.00 -6.20
CA SER A 49 11.26 -15.36 -7.40
C SER A 49 10.75 -13.93 -7.42
N SER A 50 11.63 -13.01 -7.05
CA SER A 50 11.46 -11.58 -7.26
C SER A 50 11.69 -11.27 -8.74
N ASP A 51 10.77 -11.68 -9.61
CA ASP A 51 10.74 -11.15 -10.96
C ASP A 51 9.68 -10.04 -11.00
N SER A 52 10.17 -8.81 -11.12
CA SER A 52 9.48 -7.55 -10.82
C SER A 52 8.56 -7.08 -11.95
N THR A 53 7.79 -7.99 -12.53
CA THR A 53 6.66 -7.66 -13.39
C THR A 53 5.46 -8.46 -12.88
N GLN A 54 4.70 -7.87 -11.96
CA GLN A 54 3.37 -8.37 -11.61
C GLN A 54 2.48 -8.26 -12.85
N SER A 55 2.55 -9.24 -13.76
CA SER A 55 1.54 -9.42 -14.77
C SER A 55 0.24 -9.75 -14.04
N LEU A 56 -0.65 -8.77 -13.95
CA LEU A 56 -1.99 -9.02 -13.45
C LEU A 56 -2.69 -9.90 -14.46
N ASP A 57 -2.70 -11.20 -14.18
CA ASP A 57 -3.54 -12.14 -14.89
C ASP A 57 -4.99 -11.85 -14.50
N ILE A 58 -5.62 -10.94 -15.25
CA ILE A 58 -7.02 -10.59 -15.05
C ILE A 58 -7.87 -11.72 -15.62
N ASP A 59 -8.11 -12.72 -14.79
CA ASP A 59 -9.00 -13.84 -15.09
C ASP A 59 -10.48 -13.45 -14.87
N PHE A 60 -11.23 -13.41 -15.97
CA PHE A 60 -12.68 -13.23 -15.97
C PHE A 60 -13.42 -14.53 -16.35
N SER A 61 -12.73 -15.68 -16.40
CA SER A 61 -13.33 -16.94 -16.84
C SER A 61 -14.41 -17.45 -15.89
N SER A 62 -14.38 -17.06 -14.61
CA SER A 62 -15.41 -17.40 -13.63
C SER A 62 -15.93 -16.16 -12.91
N ASP A 63 -17.22 -16.16 -12.57
CA ASP A 63 -17.84 -15.08 -11.79
C ASP A 63 -17.22 -14.96 -10.39
N GLU A 64 -16.71 -16.07 -9.84
CA GLU A 64 -16.03 -16.06 -8.56
C GLU A 64 -14.64 -15.41 -8.65
N SER A 65 -13.86 -15.68 -9.70
CA SER A 65 -12.59 -14.99 -9.99
C SER A 65 -12.81 -13.48 -10.09
N LYS A 66 -13.84 -13.06 -10.84
CA LYS A 66 -14.21 -11.65 -11.02
C LYS A 66 -14.54 -10.98 -9.67
N ARG A 67 -15.39 -11.61 -8.86
CA ARG A 67 -15.75 -11.11 -7.52
C ARG A 67 -14.54 -10.96 -6.60
N ARG A 68 -13.66 -11.96 -6.56
CA ARG A 68 -12.43 -11.92 -5.74
C ARG A 68 -11.51 -10.77 -6.18
N LEU A 69 -11.34 -10.58 -7.48
CA LEU A 69 -10.55 -9.48 -8.04
C LEU A 69 -11.16 -8.13 -7.66
N PHE A 70 -12.47 -7.96 -7.78
CA PHE A 70 -13.16 -6.71 -7.46
C PHE A 70 -13.03 -6.36 -5.97
N ASN A 71 -13.25 -7.33 -5.10
CA ASN A 71 -13.08 -7.15 -3.65
C ASN A 71 -11.64 -6.76 -3.29
N ARG A 72 -10.65 -7.36 -3.95
CA ARG A 72 -9.24 -7.02 -3.75
C ARG A 72 -8.92 -5.59 -4.15
N LEU A 73 -9.42 -5.13 -5.31
CA LEU A 73 -9.21 -3.75 -5.77
C LEU A 73 -9.93 -2.74 -4.88
N LEU A 74 -11.17 -3.02 -4.50
CA LEU A 74 -11.94 -2.18 -3.60
C LEU A 74 -11.23 -2.05 -2.25
N TYR A 75 -10.75 -3.16 -1.68
CA TYR A 75 -9.99 -3.15 -0.45
C TYR A 75 -8.69 -2.32 -0.58
N ARG A 76 -7.90 -2.55 -1.64
CA ARG A 76 -6.66 -1.80 -1.91
C ARG A 76 -6.91 -0.30 -2.14
N SER A 77 -8.09 0.09 -2.61
CA SER A 77 -8.46 1.49 -2.78
C SER A 77 -8.84 2.20 -1.47
N LYS A 78 -9.23 1.44 -0.43
CA LYS A 78 -9.72 1.95 0.86
C LYS A 78 -8.71 1.83 2.01
N GLN A 79 -7.55 1.20 1.79
CA GLN A 79 -6.60 0.80 2.84
C GLN A 79 -5.20 1.31 2.54
N ARG A 80 -5.06 2.61 2.32
CA ARG A 80 -3.78 3.24 1.99
C ARG A 80 -3.15 4.00 3.14
N GLY A 81 -3.91 4.24 4.21
CA GLY A 81 -3.45 5.02 5.36
C GLY A 81 -3.58 6.53 5.15
N PHE A 82 -4.28 6.96 4.10
CA PHE A 82 -4.58 8.37 3.85
C PHE A 82 -6.10 8.50 3.61
N LEU A 83 -6.81 8.92 4.66
CA LEU A 83 -8.27 8.82 4.74
C LEU A 83 -8.96 9.58 3.59
N GLU A 84 -8.44 10.75 3.25
CA GLU A 84 -8.95 11.62 2.19
C GLU A 84 -8.90 10.91 0.84
N LEU A 85 -7.77 10.29 0.54
CA LEU A 85 -7.56 9.55 -0.69
C LEU A 85 -8.38 8.25 -0.70
N ASP A 86 -8.48 7.56 0.44
CA ASP A 86 -9.29 6.35 0.61
C ASP A 86 -10.79 6.63 0.37
N LEU A 87 -11.30 7.79 0.80
CA LEU A 87 -12.68 8.22 0.55
C LEU A 87 -12.92 8.54 -0.93
N VAL A 88 -12.02 9.31 -1.55
CA VAL A 88 -12.14 9.72 -2.95
C VAL A 88 -12.05 8.52 -3.89
N LEU A 89 -10.97 7.73 -3.77
CA LEU A 89 -10.76 6.56 -4.62
C LEU A 89 -11.74 5.45 -4.30
N GLY A 90 -11.96 5.15 -3.02
CA GLY A 90 -12.87 4.09 -2.59
C GLY A 90 -14.27 4.28 -3.12
N LYS A 91 -14.80 5.52 -3.03
CA LYS A 91 -16.13 5.85 -3.58
C LYS A 91 -16.16 5.77 -5.11
N TRP A 92 -15.13 6.27 -5.79
CA TRP A 92 -15.07 6.22 -7.25
C TRP A 92 -15.00 4.77 -7.76
N VAL A 93 -14.16 3.93 -7.16
CA VAL A 93 -14.02 2.52 -7.54
C VAL A 93 -15.32 1.76 -7.30
N GLU A 94 -16.00 1.97 -6.17
CA GLU A 94 -17.27 1.30 -5.87
C GLU A 94 -18.35 1.56 -6.93
N GLU A 95 -18.43 2.80 -7.42
CA GLU A 95 -19.37 3.22 -8.47
C GLU A 95 -19.02 2.65 -9.86
N HIS A 96 -17.73 2.52 -10.20
CA HIS A 96 -17.29 2.21 -11.57
C HIS A 96 -16.77 0.78 -11.79
N ILE A 97 -16.47 0.02 -10.74
CA ILE A 97 -15.85 -1.31 -10.87
C ILE A 97 -16.73 -2.33 -11.59
N HIS A 98 -18.06 -2.18 -11.50
CA HIS A 98 -19.01 -3.10 -12.11
C HIS A 98 -19.18 -2.88 -13.63
N SER A 99 -18.96 -1.65 -14.10
CA SER A 99 -19.12 -1.24 -15.50
C SER A 99 -17.81 -1.19 -16.29
N MET A 100 -16.66 -1.42 -15.64
CA MET A 100 -15.35 -1.28 -16.27
C MET A 100 -14.91 -2.50 -17.09
N ASP A 101 -14.28 -2.21 -18.24
CA ASP A 101 -13.63 -3.22 -19.08
C ASP A 101 -12.26 -3.65 -18.54
N LYS A 102 -11.71 -4.73 -19.11
CA LYS A 102 -10.39 -5.28 -18.75
C LYS A 102 -9.28 -4.21 -18.78
N ASN A 103 -9.30 -3.34 -19.79
CA ASN A 103 -8.33 -2.26 -19.95
C ASN A 103 -8.50 -1.17 -18.88
N GLY A 104 -9.74 -0.88 -18.50
CA GLY A 104 -10.05 0.02 -17.39
C GLY A 104 -9.52 -0.53 -16.07
N ILE A 105 -9.67 -1.83 -15.82
CA ILE A 105 -9.11 -2.46 -14.62
C ILE A 105 -7.59 -2.42 -14.60
N LYS A 106 -6.91 -2.66 -15.72
CA LYS A 106 -5.43 -2.49 -15.80
C LYS A 106 -5.02 -1.07 -15.47
N SER A 107 -5.75 -0.10 -16.03
CA SER A 107 -5.53 1.32 -15.79
C SER A 107 -5.75 1.68 -14.32
N LEU A 108 -6.80 1.13 -13.69
CA LEU A 108 -7.07 1.30 -12.27
C LEU A 108 -5.95 0.73 -11.41
N VAL A 109 -5.46 -0.49 -11.71
CA VAL A 109 -4.39 -1.07 -10.92
C VAL A 109 -3.11 -0.24 -11.04
N HIS A 110 -2.79 0.24 -12.24
CA HIS A 110 -1.67 1.16 -12.45
C HIS A 110 -1.80 2.41 -11.56
N VAL A 111 -2.99 3.01 -11.46
CA VAL A 111 -3.22 4.16 -10.54
C VAL A 111 -3.06 3.74 -9.08
N LEU A 112 -3.54 2.55 -8.72
CA LEU A 112 -3.44 2.04 -7.36
C LEU A 112 -1.99 1.65 -6.96
N ASP A 113 -1.08 1.45 -7.91
CA ASP A 113 0.33 1.15 -7.59
C ASP A 113 1.19 2.40 -7.43
N LEU A 114 0.65 3.60 -7.70
CA LEU A 114 1.32 4.87 -7.47
C LEU A 114 1.46 5.19 -5.97
N GLU A 115 2.49 5.98 -5.63
CA GLU A 115 2.71 6.44 -4.28
C GLU A 115 1.61 7.41 -3.82
N ASN A 116 1.09 7.20 -2.62
CA ASN A 116 0.00 8.00 -2.04
C ASN A 116 0.26 9.52 -1.98
N PRO A 117 1.42 10.03 -1.51
CA PRO A 117 1.65 11.47 -1.40
C PRO A 117 1.63 12.16 -2.77
N ASP A 118 2.26 11.55 -3.77
CA ASP A 118 2.33 12.14 -5.11
C ASP A 118 0.99 12.04 -5.83
N LEU A 119 0.31 10.90 -5.70
CA LEU A 119 -1.04 10.74 -6.22
C LEU A 119 -2.00 11.81 -5.68
N TRP A 120 -1.91 12.14 -4.38
CA TRP A 120 -2.73 13.19 -3.78
C TRP A 120 -2.40 14.59 -4.32
N LYS A 121 -1.12 14.93 -4.47
CA LYS A 121 -0.70 16.22 -5.05
C LYS A 121 -1.23 16.40 -6.48
N TRP A 122 -1.16 15.35 -7.29
CA TRP A 122 -1.66 15.39 -8.67
C TRP A 122 -3.18 15.49 -8.72
N LEU A 123 -3.90 14.74 -7.88
CA LEU A 123 -5.37 14.78 -7.82
C LEU A 123 -5.91 16.14 -7.35
N THR A 124 -5.20 16.82 -6.47
CA THR A 124 -5.58 18.15 -5.96
C THR A 124 -5.06 19.30 -6.82
N GLY A 125 -4.32 19.03 -7.90
CA GLY A 125 -3.78 20.03 -8.81
C GLY A 125 -2.60 20.84 -8.25
N GLN A 126 -1.98 20.38 -7.16
CA GLN A 126 -0.80 21.02 -6.56
C GLN A 126 0.44 20.84 -7.42
N GLU A 127 0.58 19.66 -8.02
CA GLU A 127 1.70 19.30 -8.90
C GLU A 127 1.19 18.71 -10.20
N GLN A 128 1.94 18.89 -11.29
CA GLN A 128 1.59 18.31 -12.58
C GLN A 128 1.93 16.81 -12.59
N PRO A 129 0.98 15.93 -12.95
CA PRO A 129 1.26 14.51 -13.07
C PRO A 129 2.20 14.22 -14.24
N PRO A 130 3.07 13.19 -14.13
CA PRO A 130 3.83 12.67 -15.26
C PRO A 130 2.90 12.26 -16.41
N GLU A 131 3.40 12.35 -17.65
CA GLU A 131 2.61 12.05 -18.86
C GLU A 131 2.00 10.64 -18.83
N ALA A 132 2.74 9.66 -18.30
CA ALA A 132 2.28 8.28 -18.15
C ALA A 132 1.01 8.16 -17.28
N VAL A 133 0.91 8.96 -16.22
CA VAL A 133 -0.24 8.99 -15.31
C VAL A 133 -1.36 9.84 -15.91
N LYS A 134 -1.01 10.98 -16.53
CA LYS A 134 -1.98 11.87 -17.17
C LYS A 134 -2.75 11.18 -18.29
N ASN A 135 -2.09 10.33 -19.08
CA ASN A 135 -2.72 9.59 -20.17
C ASN A 135 -3.62 8.44 -19.69
N ASN A 136 -3.63 8.14 -18.39
CA ASN A 136 -4.45 7.07 -17.84
C ASN A 136 -5.93 7.54 -17.73
N PRO A 137 -6.89 6.78 -18.29
CA PRO A 137 -8.29 7.18 -18.31
C PRO A 137 -8.92 7.20 -16.90
N VAL A 138 -8.49 6.27 -16.03
CA VAL A 138 -8.99 6.19 -14.65
C VAL A 138 -8.50 7.38 -13.84
N PHE A 139 -7.23 7.74 -13.98
CA PHE A 139 -6.68 8.91 -13.30
C PHE A 139 -7.42 10.18 -13.70
N SER A 140 -7.61 10.41 -15.01
CA SER A 140 -8.33 11.58 -15.52
C SER A 140 -9.76 11.66 -14.97
N ALA A 141 -10.50 10.54 -14.96
CA ALA A 141 -11.86 10.50 -14.44
C ALA A 141 -11.94 10.80 -12.93
N VAL A 142 -10.99 10.31 -12.13
CA VAL A 142 -10.91 10.62 -10.69
C VAL A 142 -10.55 12.08 -10.48
N HIS A 143 -9.54 12.58 -11.20
CA HIS A 143 -9.09 13.97 -11.15
C HIS A 143 -10.25 14.93 -11.46
N ASP A 144 -11.02 14.66 -12.51
CA ASP A 144 -12.18 15.48 -12.88
C ASP A 144 -13.26 15.47 -11.79
N LYS A 145 -13.51 14.33 -11.15
CA LYS A 145 -14.44 14.24 -10.01
C LYS A 145 -13.97 15.10 -8.83
N VAL A 146 -12.67 15.08 -8.52
CA VAL A 146 -12.08 15.91 -7.47
C VAL A 146 -12.18 17.39 -7.82
N MET A 147 -11.81 17.78 -9.04
CA MET A 147 -11.87 19.17 -9.50
C MET A 147 -13.30 19.72 -9.49
N ASN A 148 -14.29 18.93 -9.92
CA ASN A 148 -15.70 19.31 -9.86
C ASN A 148 -16.18 19.50 -8.41
N ASN A 149 -15.72 18.65 -7.49
CA ASN A 149 -16.03 18.79 -6.07
C ASN A 149 -15.41 20.07 -5.47
N LEU A 150 -14.15 20.35 -5.78
CA LEU A 150 -13.46 21.58 -5.35
C LEU A 150 -14.15 22.82 -5.91
N ASN A 151 -14.59 22.79 -7.17
CA ASN A 151 -15.32 23.91 -7.79
C ASN A 151 -16.69 24.15 -7.15
N SER A 152 -17.35 23.10 -6.67
CA SER A 152 -18.68 23.21 -6.05
C SER A 152 -18.63 23.64 -4.58
N HIS A 153 -17.59 23.22 -3.85
CA HIS A 153 -17.57 23.29 -2.38
C HIS A 153 -16.43 24.12 -1.78
N ALA A 154 -15.44 24.56 -2.57
CA ALA A 154 -14.30 25.34 -2.08
C ALA A 154 -14.16 26.68 -2.82
N SER A 155 -13.97 27.76 -2.06
CA SER A 155 -13.67 29.07 -2.64
C SER A 155 -12.28 29.05 -3.31
N PRO A 156 -12.06 29.77 -4.42
CA PRO A 156 -10.75 29.78 -5.09
C PRO A 156 -9.61 30.29 -4.18
N GLU A 157 -9.92 31.21 -3.27
CA GLU A 157 -8.96 31.86 -2.37
C GLU A 157 -8.41 30.92 -1.29
N THR A 158 -9.13 29.85 -0.93
CA THR A 158 -8.67 28.84 0.04
C THR A 158 -7.92 27.68 -0.59
N ARG A 159 -7.75 27.68 -1.93
CA ARG A 159 -7.04 26.62 -2.64
C ARG A 159 -5.53 26.82 -2.54
N SER A 160 -4.80 25.72 -2.50
CA SER A 160 -3.34 25.73 -2.63
C SER A 160 -2.96 26.31 -3.99
N THR A 161 -1.97 27.20 -4.01
CA THR A 161 -1.42 27.74 -5.25
C THR A 161 -0.76 26.60 -6.04
N PRO A 162 -1.08 26.44 -7.34
CA PRO A 162 -0.49 25.39 -8.15
C PRO A 162 1.03 25.57 -8.21
N GLY A 163 1.77 24.49 -7.98
CA GLY A 163 3.23 24.48 -7.97
C GLY A 163 3.89 24.91 -6.64
N GLN A 164 3.12 25.26 -5.61
CA GLN A 164 3.68 25.44 -4.26
C GLN A 164 3.46 24.21 -3.40
N THR A 165 4.53 23.78 -2.73
CA THR A 165 4.47 22.74 -1.71
C THR A 165 3.71 23.26 -0.49
N TRP A 166 2.98 22.37 0.20
CA TRP A 166 2.34 22.72 1.47
C TRP A 166 3.33 23.43 2.40
N VAL A 167 2.96 24.62 2.88
CA VAL A 167 3.64 25.22 4.03
C VAL A 167 3.32 24.31 5.21
N ARG A 168 4.22 23.40 5.53
CA ARG A 168 4.14 22.62 6.74
C ARG A 168 4.24 23.65 7.87
N GLY A 169 3.14 23.94 8.55
CA GLY A 169 3.06 24.90 9.67
C GLY A 169 3.87 24.50 10.91
N TRP A 170 4.90 23.68 10.71
CA TRP A 170 5.87 23.18 11.66
C TRP A 170 7.31 23.38 11.16
N ASP A 171 7.52 24.04 10.01
CA ASP A 171 8.84 24.50 9.56
C ASP A 171 9.18 25.93 10.05
N ASP A 172 8.37 26.47 10.98
CA ASP A 172 8.50 27.79 11.59
C ASP A 172 9.75 27.96 12.49
N PHE A 173 10.56 26.91 12.66
CA PHE A 173 11.83 26.99 13.40
C PHE A 173 12.85 27.91 12.73
N LYS A 174 12.61 28.34 11.49
CA LYS A 174 13.37 29.38 10.78
C LYS A 174 12.67 30.73 10.95
N LYS A 175 12.61 31.24 12.18
CA LYS A 175 12.22 32.63 12.47
C LYS A 175 13.33 33.59 12.00
N GLY A 176 13.45 33.75 10.67
CA GLY A 176 14.27 34.75 10.01
C GLY A 176 13.52 36.09 9.91
N ARG A 177 14.23 37.17 9.59
CA ARG A 177 13.69 38.55 9.54
C ARG A 177 12.54 38.76 8.53
N ASP A 178 12.23 37.77 7.70
CA ASP A 178 11.27 37.86 6.59
C ASP A 178 10.05 36.93 6.76
N SER A 179 9.75 36.49 7.99
CA SER A 179 8.54 35.69 8.24
C SER A 179 7.26 36.49 7.93
N PRO A 180 6.22 35.88 7.31
CA PRO A 180 4.94 36.54 7.12
C PRO A 180 4.35 36.97 8.47
N ILE A 181 3.85 38.21 8.55
CA ILE A 181 3.13 38.71 9.73
C ILE A 181 1.89 37.85 9.90
N THR A 182 1.90 36.99 10.92
CA THR A 182 0.79 36.10 11.24
C THR A 182 -0.47 36.93 11.49
N GLY A 183 -1.57 36.50 10.87
CA GLY A 183 -2.81 37.24 10.70
C GLY A 183 -3.57 37.59 11.98
N ASN A 184 -4.54 38.48 11.78
CA ASN A 184 -5.44 39.08 12.74
C ASN A 184 -6.06 38.04 13.69
N GLN A 185 -5.77 38.20 14.99
CA GLN A 185 -6.65 37.77 16.07
C GLN A 185 -7.60 38.91 16.44
#